data_AF-A0A847XS66-F1
#
_entry.id   AF-A0A847XS66-F1
#
_cell.length_a   1.000
_cell.length_b   1.000
_cell.length_c   1.000
_cell.angle_alpha   90.00
_cell.angle_beta   90.00
_cell.angle_gamma   90.00
#
_symmetry.space_group_name_H-M   'P 1'
#
loop_
_entity.id
_entity.type
_entity.pdbx_description
1 polymer ?
#
loop_
_entity_poly.entity_id
_entity_poly.type
_entity_poly.pdbx_seq_one_letter_code
_entity_poly.pdbx_strand_id
1 'polypeptide(L)'
;AAVLKENLVKWGSSNSIVTQSDPAAFGKIPGFFDVILIDAPCSGEGMFRDAKAVAEWSERHTQFCSDRQKRILMDVWPALKKNGILIYSTCTFNPEENEANIKWLSDQKELISLKLDISEFPGITEIRHGSIYGYGFHPGKIQGEGLFISVLRKTEGEDSDYRSSKMLNTGNLTREEKDLAEKWSLFNPEIIVKAGDDLIACPAMPGDYKRLAGIINIIRWGTRIATRKGSTFIPSHEIAMSYFCRKGLFPETDLDKQQALDYLGRKDLNISGCPVGWNLFRYKGINLGFVNNIGSRINNYYPAEWRIKYADPEKTQHKILQWEDVS
;
A
#
# COMPACT_ATOMS: atom_id res chain seq x y z
N ALA A 1 -5.28 7.82 0.30
CA ALA A 1 -5.00 6.74 1.26
C ALA A 1 -5.92 5.52 1.09
N ALA A 2 -7.23 5.70 0.83
CA ALA A 2 -8.18 4.59 0.62
C ALA A 2 -7.77 3.63 -0.52
N VAL A 3 -7.34 4.15 -1.67
CA VAL A 3 -6.90 3.34 -2.83
C VAL A 3 -5.69 2.45 -2.48
N LEU A 4 -4.68 3.00 -1.78
CA LEU A 4 -3.52 2.22 -1.33
C LEU A 4 -3.93 1.09 -0.39
N LYS A 5 -4.82 1.38 0.57
CA LYS A 5 -5.36 0.38 1.49
C LYS A 5 -6.05 -0.76 0.71
N GLU A 6 -6.91 -0.41 -0.25
CA GLU A 6 -7.60 -1.37 -1.10
C GLU A 6 -6.62 -2.26 -1.89
N ASN A 7 -5.63 -1.65 -2.55
CA ASN A 7 -4.63 -2.40 -3.32
C ASN A 7 -3.87 -3.38 -2.42
N LEU A 8 -3.46 -2.98 -1.22
CA LEU A 8 -2.75 -3.85 -0.29
C LEU A 8 -3.62 -5.00 0.23
N VAL A 9 -4.92 -4.76 0.47
CA VAL A 9 -5.85 -5.84 0.85
C VAL A 9 -6.01 -6.84 -0.29
N LYS A 10 -6.21 -6.36 -1.53
CA LYS A 10 -6.30 -7.22 -2.72
C LYS A 10 -5.00 -7.99 -2.98
N TRP A 11 -3.85 -7.40 -2.65
CA TRP A 11 -2.54 -8.04 -2.74
C TRP A 11 -2.34 -9.18 -1.72
N GLY A 12 -3.04 -9.11 -0.59
CA GLY A 12 -3.09 -10.19 0.41
C GLY A 12 -1.87 -10.28 1.34
N SER A 13 -0.92 -9.33 1.26
CA SER A 13 0.27 -9.33 2.11
C SER A 13 -0.03 -8.82 3.53
N SER A 14 0.62 -9.45 4.52
CA SER A 14 0.46 -9.13 5.94
C SER A 14 1.58 -8.28 6.51
N ASN A 15 2.56 -7.92 5.69
CA ASN A 15 3.80 -7.25 6.11
C ASN A 15 3.73 -5.71 6.03
N SER A 16 2.53 -5.12 5.98
CA SER A 16 2.36 -3.69 5.71
C SER A 16 1.39 -2.99 6.67
N ILE A 17 1.71 -1.74 6.99
CA ILE A 17 0.78 -0.76 7.55
C ILE A 17 0.57 0.39 6.58
N VAL A 18 -0.56 1.07 6.71
CA VAL A 18 -0.84 2.29 5.95
C VAL A 18 -1.05 3.44 6.91
N THR A 19 -0.34 4.53 6.66
CA THR A 19 -0.39 5.75 7.45
C THR A 19 -0.93 6.91 6.60
N GLN A 20 -1.44 7.93 7.26
CA GLN A 20 -1.85 9.19 6.66
C GLN A 20 -1.33 10.33 7.53
N SER A 21 -0.06 10.66 7.37
CA SER A 21 0.66 11.70 8.14
C SER A 21 1.53 12.54 7.22
N ASP A 22 1.76 13.81 7.57
CA ASP A 22 2.80 14.62 6.92
C ASP A 22 4.20 14.04 7.25
N PRO A 23 5.18 14.12 6.32
CA PRO A 23 6.54 13.62 6.52
C PRO A 23 7.18 14.07 7.84
N ALA A 24 6.91 15.30 8.31
CA ALA A 24 7.47 15.82 9.56
C ALA A 24 7.08 14.99 10.80
N ALA A 25 5.99 14.22 10.74
CA ALA A 25 5.62 13.31 11.83
C ALA A 25 6.63 12.16 12.00
N PHE A 26 7.29 11.72 10.92
CA PHE A 26 8.28 10.65 10.97
C PHE A 26 9.59 11.11 11.62
N GLY A 27 9.93 12.40 11.52
CA GLY A 27 11.06 12.98 12.25
C GLY A 27 10.98 12.82 13.77
N LYS A 28 9.79 12.55 14.32
CA LYS A 28 9.56 12.25 15.75
C LYS A 28 9.81 10.78 16.11
N ILE A 29 10.24 9.96 15.16
CA ILE A 29 10.56 8.54 15.35
C ILE A 29 12.00 8.30 14.88
N PRO A 30 13.00 8.94 15.51
CA PRO A 30 14.37 8.92 15.01
C PRO A 30 14.93 7.50 14.97
N GLY A 31 15.73 7.18 13.94
CA GLY A 31 16.40 5.88 13.83
C GLY A 31 15.47 4.66 13.85
N PHE A 32 14.28 4.77 13.28
CA PHE A 32 13.33 3.65 13.22
C PHE A 32 13.50 2.78 11.98
N PHE A 33 13.73 3.40 10.82
CA PHE A 33 13.77 2.70 9.54
C PHE A 33 15.20 2.33 9.14
N ASP A 34 15.39 1.08 8.72
CA ASP A 34 16.62 0.62 8.08
C ASP A 34 16.72 1.14 6.64
N VAL A 35 15.58 1.25 5.96
CA VAL A 35 15.47 1.74 4.58
C VAL A 35 14.28 2.69 4.46
N ILE A 36 14.48 3.83 3.81
CA ILE A 36 13.43 4.76 3.41
C ILE A 36 13.46 4.91 1.89
N LEU A 37 12.31 4.69 1.24
CA LEU A 37 12.09 5.05 -0.16
C LEU A 37 11.26 6.34 -0.19
N ILE A 38 11.76 7.36 -0.88
CA ILE A 38 11.06 8.60 -1.17
C ILE A 38 10.82 8.64 -2.68
N ASP A 39 9.62 8.25 -3.08
CA ASP A 39 9.09 8.56 -4.40
C ASP A 39 8.43 9.94 -4.34
N ALA A 40 9.19 10.95 -4.76
CA ALA A 40 8.85 12.33 -4.44
C ALA A 40 7.86 12.93 -5.45
N PRO A 41 6.89 13.76 -5.01
CA PRO A 41 6.05 14.51 -5.93
C PRO A 41 6.95 15.39 -6.82
N CYS A 42 6.85 15.20 -8.13
CA CYS A 42 7.77 15.74 -9.13
C CYS A 42 7.01 16.59 -10.16
N SER A 43 7.72 17.39 -10.97
CA SER A 43 7.13 18.14 -12.11
C SER A 43 6.53 17.25 -13.21
N GLY A 44 6.85 15.95 -13.20
CA GLY A 44 6.18 14.95 -14.03
C GLY A 44 6.62 14.91 -15.49
N GLU A 45 7.82 15.36 -15.83
CA GLU A 45 8.31 15.39 -17.22
C GLU A 45 8.32 14.00 -17.88
N GLY A 46 8.52 12.92 -17.12
CA GLY A 46 8.38 11.54 -17.60
C GLY A 46 6.95 11.17 -18.00
N MET A 47 5.95 11.94 -17.56
CA MET A 47 4.53 11.75 -17.87
C MET A 47 4.07 12.57 -19.08
N PHE A 48 4.96 13.23 -19.82
CA PHE A 48 4.62 14.08 -20.98
C PHE A 48 3.98 13.35 -22.16
N ARG A 49 3.88 12.02 -22.12
CA ARG A 49 2.99 11.27 -23.03
C ARG A 49 1.51 11.57 -22.79
N ASP A 50 1.15 12.11 -21.62
CA ASP A 50 -0.15 12.69 -21.32
C ASP A 50 -0.13 14.21 -21.55
N ALA A 51 -0.99 14.69 -22.45
CA ALA A 51 -1.13 16.12 -22.77
C ALA A 51 -1.49 16.98 -21.55
N LYS A 52 -2.14 16.41 -20.52
CA LYS A 52 -2.43 17.12 -19.28
C LYS A 52 -1.17 17.44 -18.49
N ALA A 53 -0.22 16.51 -18.41
CA ALA A 53 1.05 16.72 -17.72
C ALA A 53 1.85 17.85 -18.37
N VAL A 54 1.82 17.94 -19.71
CA VAL A 54 2.45 19.04 -20.46
C VAL A 54 1.80 20.38 -20.14
N ALA A 55 0.47 20.44 -20.02
CA ALA A 55 -0.25 21.67 -19.74
C ALA A 55 -0.06 22.20 -18.31
N GLU A 56 0.24 21.32 -17.35
CA GLU A 56 0.46 21.67 -15.94
C GLU A 56 1.93 22.07 -15.65
N TRP A 57 2.85 21.79 -16.57
CA TRP A 57 4.27 22.06 -16.39
C TRP A 57 4.61 23.56 -16.54
N SER A 58 5.49 24.05 -15.68
CA SER A 58 6.13 25.38 -15.79
C SER A 58 7.39 25.42 -14.94
N GLU A 59 8.34 26.31 -15.27
CA GLU A 59 9.55 26.52 -14.45
C GLU A 59 9.23 26.82 -12.98
N ARG A 60 8.17 27.61 -12.74
CA ARG A 60 7.68 27.91 -11.39
C ARG A 60 7.18 26.66 -10.66
N HIS A 61 6.50 25.75 -11.37
CA HIS A 61 6.03 24.49 -10.80
C HIS A 61 7.20 23.56 -10.46
N THR A 62 8.20 23.45 -11.34
CA THR A 62 9.44 22.72 -11.09
C THR A 62 10.16 23.22 -9.84
N GLN A 63 10.33 24.53 -9.68
CA GLN A 63 10.96 25.11 -8.48
C GLN A 63 10.16 24.75 -7.21
N PHE A 64 8.84 24.85 -7.26
CA PHE A 64 7.97 24.49 -6.15
C PHE A 64 8.09 22.99 -5.77
N CYS A 65 8.20 22.11 -6.77
CA CYS A 65 8.46 20.69 -6.56
C CYS A 65 9.82 20.45 -5.91
N SER A 66 10.89 21.10 -6.43
CA SER A 66 12.24 21.02 -5.86
C SER A 66 12.25 21.43 -4.37
N ASP A 67 11.65 22.56 -4.01
CA ASP A 67 11.61 23.03 -2.62
C ASP A 67 10.79 22.09 -1.71
N ARG A 68 9.69 21.53 -2.23
CA ARG A 68 8.90 20.52 -1.52
C ARG A 68 9.70 19.23 -1.29
N GLN A 69 10.46 18.78 -2.28
CA GLN A 69 11.31 17.58 -2.19
C GLN A 69 12.39 17.76 -1.13
N LYS A 70 13.06 18.92 -1.10
CA LYS A 70 14.02 19.30 -0.05
C LYS A 70 13.41 19.22 1.36
N ARG A 71 12.19 19.76 1.53
CA ARG A 71 11.44 19.65 2.79
C ARG A 71 11.20 18.19 3.19
N ILE A 72 10.68 17.37 2.27
CA ILE A 72 10.40 15.95 2.53
C ILE A 72 11.67 15.20 2.95
N LEU A 73 12.78 15.42 2.23
CA LEU A 73 14.07 14.82 2.54
C LEU A 73 14.50 15.15 3.97
N MET A 74 14.44 16.42 4.37
CA MET A 74 14.82 16.86 5.71
C MET A 74 13.88 16.35 6.81
N ASP A 75 12.57 16.31 6.54
CA ASP A 75 11.56 15.88 7.50
C ASP A 75 11.71 14.39 7.89
N VAL A 76 12.06 13.53 6.92
CA VAL A 76 12.20 12.09 7.14
C VAL A 76 13.61 11.64 7.49
N TRP A 77 14.63 12.47 7.22
CA TRP A 77 16.03 12.14 7.51
C TRP A 77 16.31 11.67 8.95
N PRO A 78 15.70 12.26 10.01
CA PRO A 78 15.89 11.77 11.37
C PRO A 78 15.39 10.34 11.57
N ALA A 79 14.35 9.93 10.83
CA ALA A 79 13.71 8.62 10.97
C ALA A 79 14.58 7.46 10.45
N LEU A 80 15.56 7.75 9.61
CA LEU A 80 16.52 6.77 9.10
C LEU A 80 17.60 6.46 10.15
N LYS A 81 17.89 5.17 10.37
CA LYS A 81 18.98 4.71 11.24
C LYS A 81 20.34 5.17 10.74
N LYS A 82 21.33 5.18 11.65
CA LYS A 82 22.73 5.26 11.25
C LYS A 82 23.04 4.05 10.35
N ASN A 83 23.76 4.28 9.24
CA ASN A 83 24.02 3.31 8.18
C ASN A 83 22.78 2.84 7.40
N GLY A 84 21.60 3.39 7.68
CA GLY A 84 20.38 3.12 6.91
C GLY A 84 20.48 3.66 5.47
N ILE A 85 19.65 3.12 4.60
CA ILE A 85 19.60 3.47 3.17
C ILE A 85 18.42 4.38 2.87
N LEU A 86 18.68 5.52 2.23
CA LEU A 86 17.65 6.34 1.61
C LEU A 86 17.71 6.15 0.09
N ILE A 87 16.59 5.72 -0.50
CA ILE A 87 16.40 5.69 -1.94
C ILE A 87 15.52 6.88 -2.28
N TYR A 88 16.02 7.77 -3.13
CA TYR A 88 15.27 8.89 -3.66
C TYR A 88 14.93 8.61 -5.10
N SER A 89 13.66 8.80 -5.48
CA SER A 89 13.22 8.69 -6.86
C SER A 89 12.28 9.82 -7.27
N THR A 90 12.32 10.15 -8.56
CA THR A 90 11.38 11.07 -9.19
C THR A 90 11.00 10.56 -10.58
N CYS A 91 9.86 11.03 -11.05
CA CYS A 91 9.31 10.83 -12.39
C CYS A 91 9.70 11.95 -13.38
N THR A 92 10.78 12.70 -13.13
CA THR A 92 11.18 13.88 -13.92
C THR A 92 12.63 13.80 -14.38
N PHE A 93 12.97 14.52 -15.44
CA PHE A 93 14.34 14.61 -15.95
C PHE A 93 15.08 15.85 -15.42
N ASN A 94 14.37 16.72 -14.69
CA ASN A 94 14.88 18.01 -14.27
C ASN A 94 16.04 17.92 -13.25
N PRO A 95 17.23 18.45 -13.57
CA PRO A 95 18.37 18.45 -12.64
C PRO A 95 18.09 19.10 -11.28
N GLU A 96 17.25 20.14 -11.25
CA GLU A 96 16.90 20.89 -10.04
C GLU A 96 16.07 20.06 -9.04
N GLU A 97 15.37 19.05 -9.53
CA GLU A 97 14.61 18.10 -8.71
C GLU A 97 15.40 16.83 -8.40
N ASN A 98 16.42 16.53 -9.20
CA ASN A 98 17.19 15.30 -9.18
C ASN A 98 18.53 15.49 -8.46
N GLU A 99 19.63 15.54 -9.21
CA GLU A 99 20.97 15.60 -8.66
C GLU A 99 21.22 16.84 -7.79
N ALA A 100 20.57 17.98 -8.08
CA ALA A 100 20.72 19.20 -7.29
C ALA A 100 20.13 19.04 -5.89
N ASN A 101 18.99 18.36 -5.74
CA ASN A 101 18.37 18.10 -4.44
C ASN A 101 19.19 17.14 -3.58
N ILE A 102 19.78 16.13 -4.22
CA ILE A 102 20.66 15.20 -3.52
C ILE A 102 21.95 15.90 -3.09
N LYS A 103 22.53 16.73 -3.97
CA LYS A 103 23.69 17.55 -3.63
C LYS A 103 23.37 18.50 -2.48
N TRP A 104 22.24 19.19 -2.53
CA TRP A 104 21.77 20.05 -1.45
C TRP A 104 21.68 19.30 -0.13
N LEU A 105 21.08 18.10 -0.11
CA LEU A 105 20.99 17.29 1.11
C LEU A 105 22.38 16.91 1.65
N SER A 106 23.32 16.55 0.76
CA SER A 106 24.70 16.23 1.15
C SER A 106 25.48 17.41 1.71
N ASP A 107 25.07 18.65 1.40
CA ASP A 107 25.66 19.86 1.99
C ASP A 107 25.12 20.13 3.40
N GLN A 108 23.97 19.53 3.75
CA GLN A 108 23.33 19.73 5.05
C GLN A 108 23.57 18.57 6.04
N LYS A 109 23.96 17.39 5.55
CA LYS A 109 23.95 16.11 6.30
C LYS A 109 25.16 15.26 5.98
N GLU A 110 25.62 14.46 6.94
CA GLU A 110 26.67 13.48 6.69
C GLU A 110 26.08 12.21 6.06
N LEU A 111 26.47 11.99 4.81
CA LEU A 111 26.02 10.85 4.02
C LEU A 111 27.08 10.40 3.01
N ILE A 112 26.91 9.18 2.52
CA ILE A 112 27.66 8.62 1.39
C ILE A 112 26.68 8.38 0.26
N SER A 113 26.94 8.93 -0.92
CA SER A 113 26.23 8.53 -2.14
C SER A 113 26.77 7.17 -2.60
N LEU A 114 25.88 6.18 -2.68
CA LEU A 114 26.24 4.82 -3.04
C LEU A 114 26.20 4.67 -4.55
N LYS A 115 27.34 4.26 -5.11
CA LYS A 115 27.42 3.83 -6.50
C LYS A 115 26.80 2.44 -6.65
N LEU A 116 25.82 2.30 -7.55
CA LEU A 116 25.24 1.04 -7.97
C LEU A 116 26.04 0.42 -9.13
N ASP A 117 26.09 -0.91 -9.15
CA ASP A 117 26.54 -1.66 -10.32
C ASP A 117 25.38 -1.78 -11.30
N ILE A 118 25.52 -1.14 -12.45
CA ILE A 118 24.52 -1.12 -13.53
C ILE A 118 25.00 -1.89 -14.78
N SER A 119 26.07 -2.69 -14.66
CA SER A 119 26.67 -3.41 -15.79
C SER A 119 25.69 -4.33 -16.52
N GLU A 120 24.74 -4.93 -15.80
CA GLU A 120 23.69 -5.79 -16.36
C GLU A 120 22.46 -5.02 -16.88
N PHE A 121 22.42 -3.70 -16.74
CA PHE A 121 21.26 -2.86 -17.07
C PHE A 121 21.60 -1.83 -18.18
N PRO A 122 21.78 -2.28 -19.43
CA PRO A 122 22.07 -1.39 -20.54
C PRO A 122 20.95 -0.36 -20.73
N GLY A 123 21.32 0.90 -20.98
CA GLY A 123 20.39 2.01 -21.19
C GLY A 123 20.15 2.90 -19.97
N ILE A 124 20.48 2.43 -18.76
CA ILE A 124 20.52 3.29 -17.56
C ILE A 124 21.71 4.24 -17.68
N THR A 125 21.47 5.54 -17.49
CA THR A 125 22.52 6.57 -17.55
C THR A 125 23.00 6.90 -16.13
N GLU A 126 24.26 6.61 -15.81
CA GLU A 126 24.90 7.14 -14.58
C GLU A 126 25.05 8.67 -14.71
N ILE A 127 24.50 9.39 -13.74
CA ILE A 127 24.56 10.85 -13.63
C ILE A 127 25.49 11.17 -12.46
N ARG A 128 26.48 12.04 -12.70
CA ARG A 128 27.41 12.50 -11.67
C ARG A 128 27.27 13.99 -11.45
N HIS A 129 27.13 14.38 -10.19
CA HIS A 129 27.08 15.78 -9.78
C HIS A 129 27.92 15.97 -8.51
N GLY A 130 29.18 16.39 -8.68
CA GLY A 130 30.15 16.41 -7.59
C GLY A 130 30.41 14.99 -7.06
N SER A 131 30.16 14.78 -5.76
CA SER A 131 30.28 13.48 -5.08
C SER A 131 29.04 12.59 -5.20
N ILE A 132 27.99 13.06 -5.86
CA ILE A 132 26.70 12.37 -5.94
C ILE A 132 26.62 11.50 -7.20
N TYR A 133 26.13 10.28 -6.99
CA TYR A 133 25.70 9.35 -8.03
C TYR A 133 24.16 9.36 -8.14
N GLY A 134 23.67 9.51 -9.36
CA GLY A 134 22.28 9.30 -9.74
C GLY A 134 22.16 8.41 -10.96
N TYR A 135 20.96 7.93 -11.25
CA TYR A 135 20.68 6.97 -12.30
C TYR A 135 19.42 7.39 -13.05
N GLY A 136 19.59 7.81 -14.30
CA GLY A 136 18.53 8.25 -15.19
C GLY A 136 18.03 7.13 -16.11
N PHE A 137 16.72 6.95 -16.14
CA PHE A 137 15.98 6.04 -17.01
C PHE A 137 15.28 6.89 -18.07
N HIS A 138 15.94 7.11 -19.20
CA HIS A 138 15.43 8.02 -20.23
C HIS A 138 14.65 7.27 -21.32
N PRO A 139 13.50 7.80 -21.77
CA PRO A 139 12.81 7.31 -22.96
C PRO A 139 13.75 7.21 -24.15
N GLY A 140 13.63 6.13 -24.92
CA GLY A 140 14.48 5.86 -26.08
C GLY A 140 15.83 5.20 -25.75
N LYS A 141 16.29 5.24 -24.49
CA LYS A 141 17.42 4.42 -24.01
C LYS A 141 16.97 3.15 -23.30
N ILE A 142 15.85 3.23 -22.59
CA ILE A 142 15.20 2.09 -21.93
C ILE A 142 13.68 2.14 -22.16
N GLN A 143 13.03 0.99 -22.18
CA GLN A 143 11.58 0.92 -22.29
C GLN A 143 10.93 1.38 -20.98
N GLY A 144 10.32 2.57 -21.01
CA GLY A 144 9.64 3.18 -19.86
C GLY A 144 9.23 4.63 -20.13
N GLU A 145 8.57 5.24 -19.14
CA GLU A 145 8.09 6.62 -19.20
C GLU A 145 9.17 7.64 -18.83
N GLY A 146 10.02 7.31 -17.86
CA GLY A 146 11.05 8.21 -17.36
C GLY A 146 11.20 8.11 -15.85
N LEU A 147 12.42 8.00 -15.34
CA LEU A 147 12.68 7.92 -13.89
C LEU A 147 14.09 8.42 -13.56
N PHE A 148 14.27 8.96 -12.36
CA PHE A 148 15.56 9.17 -11.72
C PHE A 148 15.62 8.40 -10.40
N ILE A 149 16.77 7.81 -10.07
CA ILE A 149 17.05 7.18 -8.77
C ILE A 149 18.40 7.63 -8.24
N SER A 150 18.49 7.90 -6.93
CA SER A 150 19.74 8.04 -6.18
C SER A 150 19.67 7.25 -4.88
N VAL A 151 20.78 6.62 -4.48
CA VAL A 151 20.87 5.80 -3.27
C VAL A 151 21.90 6.38 -2.33
N LEU A 152 21.49 6.68 -1.10
CA LEU A 152 22.30 7.33 -0.09
C LEU A 152 22.40 6.46 1.16
N ARG A 153 23.56 6.47 1.81
CA ARG A 153 23.76 5.90 3.14
C ARG A 153 23.98 7.01 4.14
N LYS A 154 23.17 7.06 5.19
CA LYS A 154 23.36 8.00 6.30
C LYS A 154 24.53 7.56 7.18
N THR A 155 25.46 8.45 7.49
CA THR A 155 26.64 8.15 8.33
C THR A 155 26.59 8.80 9.71
N GLU A 156 25.82 9.88 9.86
CA GLU A 156 25.58 10.56 11.13
C GLU A 156 24.51 9.89 12.00
N GLY A 157 24.48 10.31 13.27
CA GLY A 157 23.47 9.93 14.25
C GLY A 157 23.86 8.72 15.11
N GLU A 158 23.02 8.47 16.10
CA GLU A 158 23.05 7.28 16.95
C GLU A 158 21.75 6.50 16.75
N ASP A 159 21.77 5.21 17.05
CA ASP A 159 20.55 4.42 17.10
C ASP A 159 19.67 4.96 18.23
N SER A 160 18.49 5.47 17.89
CA SER A 160 17.58 6.04 18.87
C SER A 160 16.74 4.94 19.51
N ASP A 161 16.62 4.97 20.84
CA ASP A 161 15.67 4.13 21.55
C ASP A 161 14.27 4.76 21.54
N TYR A 162 13.52 4.54 20.44
CA TYR A 162 12.14 5.00 20.30
C TYR A 162 11.18 4.37 21.35
N ARG A 163 11.66 3.44 22.20
CA ARG A 163 10.90 2.77 23.26
C ARG A 163 10.50 3.68 24.43
N SER A 164 10.87 4.95 24.45
CA SER A 164 10.37 5.92 25.44
C SER A 164 8.99 6.51 25.09
N SER A 165 8.50 6.33 23.85
CA SER A 165 7.27 6.94 23.36
C SER A 165 6.00 6.38 24.02
N LYS A 166 5.01 7.26 24.29
CA LYS A 166 3.70 6.87 24.87
C LYS A 166 3.01 5.85 23.97
N MET A 167 2.64 4.70 24.53
CA MET A 167 1.94 3.64 23.82
C MET A 167 0.44 3.92 23.77
N LEU A 168 -0.19 3.69 22.60
CA LEU A 168 -1.64 3.64 22.51
C LEU A 168 -2.18 2.45 23.31
N ASN A 169 -3.17 2.68 24.18
CA ASN A 169 -3.83 1.60 24.90
C ASN A 169 -4.90 0.95 24.01
N THR A 170 -4.69 -0.30 23.67
CA THR A 170 -5.61 -1.13 22.87
C THR A 170 -6.37 -2.15 23.71
N GLY A 171 -6.13 -2.19 25.03
CA GLY A 171 -6.51 -3.33 25.87
C GLY A 171 -5.74 -4.61 25.53
N ASN A 172 -6.08 -5.68 26.26
CA ASN A 172 -5.55 -7.02 26.08
C ASN A 172 -6.58 -7.91 25.38
N LEU A 173 -6.09 -8.87 24.60
CA LEU A 173 -6.94 -9.92 24.03
C LEU A 173 -7.44 -10.86 25.13
N THR A 174 -8.73 -11.15 25.09
CA THR A 174 -9.36 -12.23 25.84
C THR A 174 -8.95 -13.59 25.29
N ARG A 175 -9.21 -14.67 26.04
CA ARG A 175 -8.94 -16.04 25.58
C ARG A 175 -9.75 -16.39 24.33
N GLU A 176 -11.04 -16.02 24.31
CA GLU A 176 -11.93 -16.21 23.16
C GLU A 176 -11.39 -15.55 21.89
N GLU A 177 -10.89 -14.31 21.99
CA GLU A 177 -10.35 -13.58 20.84
C GLU A 177 -9.06 -14.22 20.29
N LYS A 178 -8.20 -14.74 21.18
CA LYS A 178 -6.99 -15.48 20.77
C LYS A 178 -7.35 -16.79 20.07
N ASP A 179 -8.21 -17.59 20.69
CA ASP A 179 -8.66 -18.87 20.15
C ASP A 179 -9.33 -18.68 18.77
N LEU A 180 -10.14 -17.63 18.61
CA LEU A 180 -10.76 -17.29 17.34
C LEU A 180 -9.72 -16.92 16.27
N ALA A 181 -8.75 -16.09 16.62
CA ALA A 181 -7.77 -15.64 15.67
C ALA A 181 -6.81 -16.76 15.21
N GLU A 182 -6.43 -17.67 16.11
CA GLU A 182 -5.70 -18.91 15.78
C GLU A 182 -6.52 -19.81 14.85
N LYS A 183 -7.82 -19.94 15.15
CA LYS A 183 -8.73 -20.75 14.36
C LYS A 183 -8.88 -20.18 12.95
N TRP A 184 -9.03 -18.85 12.81
CA TRP A 184 -9.39 -18.19 11.55
C TRP A 184 -8.20 -17.83 10.67
N SER A 185 -7.00 -17.85 11.21
CA SER A 185 -5.80 -17.45 10.48
C SER A 185 -4.60 -18.35 10.77
N LEU A 186 -3.54 -18.13 9.98
CA LEU A 186 -2.22 -18.72 10.18
C LEU A 186 -1.27 -17.76 10.92
N PHE A 187 -1.78 -16.66 11.48
CA PHE A 187 -0.97 -15.70 12.23
C PHE A 187 -0.58 -16.24 13.60
N ASN A 188 0.60 -15.81 14.08
CA ASN A 188 0.96 -15.97 15.48
C ASN A 188 0.03 -15.08 16.35
N PRO A 189 -0.64 -15.60 17.38
CA PRO A 189 -1.45 -14.82 18.32
C PRO A 189 -0.73 -13.63 18.97
N GLU A 190 0.59 -13.71 19.11
CA GLU A 190 1.39 -12.66 19.76
C GLU A 190 1.45 -11.36 18.96
N ILE A 191 1.21 -11.41 17.64
CA ILE A 191 1.17 -10.23 16.77
C ILE A 191 -0.24 -9.65 16.64
N ILE A 192 -1.22 -10.18 17.38
CA ILE A 192 -2.61 -9.76 17.28
C ILE A 192 -2.89 -8.66 18.29
N VAL A 193 -3.55 -7.62 17.81
CA VAL A 193 -4.01 -6.49 18.62
C VAL A 193 -5.50 -6.28 18.45
N LYS A 194 -6.11 -5.70 19.48
CA LYS A 194 -7.46 -5.16 19.38
C LYS A 194 -7.42 -3.70 18.94
N ALA A 195 -8.30 -3.28 18.06
CA ALA A 195 -8.49 -1.88 17.72
C ALA A 195 -10.00 -1.59 17.66
N GLY A 196 -10.55 -1.05 18.76
CA GLY A 196 -12.00 -0.97 18.94
C GLY A 196 -12.60 -2.39 19.00
N ASP A 197 -13.46 -2.70 18.04
CA ASP A 197 -14.11 -4.01 17.88
C ASP A 197 -13.32 -4.96 16.96
N ASP A 198 -12.24 -4.50 16.33
CA ASP A 198 -11.48 -5.28 15.37
C ASP A 198 -10.37 -6.10 16.04
N LEU A 199 -10.18 -7.33 15.56
CA LEU A 199 -8.99 -8.14 15.78
C LEU A 199 -8.08 -8.03 14.56
N ILE A 200 -6.85 -7.55 14.75
CA ILE A 200 -5.92 -7.23 13.67
C ILE A 200 -4.59 -7.91 13.92
N ALA A 201 -4.08 -8.65 12.93
CA ALA A 201 -2.71 -9.15 12.93
C ALA A 201 -1.76 -8.06 12.40
N CYS A 202 -0.82 -7.64 13.24
CA CYS A 202 0.17 -6.63 12.91
C CYS A 202 1.41 -7.25 12.24
N PRO A 203 2.10 -6.53 11.34
CA PRO A 203 3.31 -7.02 10.66
C PRO A 203 4.54 -7.29 11.56
N ALA A 204 4.51 -6.88 12.82
CA ALA A 204 5.58 -6.94 13.81
C ALA A 204 4.95 -6.89 15.22
N MET A 205 5.79 -6.85 16.27
CA MET A 205 5.32 -6.93 17.64
C MET A 205 4.36 -5.77 18.00
N PRO A 206 3.26 -6.04 18.72
CA PRO A 206 2.28 -5.02 19.10
C PRO A 206 2.85 -3.80 19.82
N GLY A 207 3.96 -3.98 20.56
CA GLY A 207 4.63 -2.91 21.28
C GLY A 207 5.09 -1.79 20.35
N ASP A 208 5.73 -2.14 19.25
CA ASP A 208 6.27 -1.17 18.28
C ASP A 208 5.12 -0.44 17.58
N TYR A 209 4.06 -1.16 17.20
CA TYR A 209 2.87 -0.54 16.59
C TYR A 209 2.15 0.44 17.48
N LYS A 210 1.95 0.09 18.76
CA LYS A 210 1.26 0.99 19.69
C LYS A 210 2.05 2.28 19.91
N ARG A 211 3.38 2.24 19.79
CA ARG A 211 4.23 3.45 19.83
C ARG A 211 4.10 4.27 18.56
N LEU A 212 4.22 3.62 17.40
CA LEU A 212 4.02 4.28 16.10
C LEU A 212 2.65 4.97 16.06
N ALA A 213 1.59 4.29 16.47
CA ALA A 213 0.23 4.83 16.49
C ALA A 213 0.04 6.04 17.43
N GLY A 214 0.93 6.22 18.42
CA GLY A 214 0.94 7.40 19.28
C GLY A 214 1.56 8.64 18.62
N ILE A 215 2.26 8.47 17.48
CA ILE A 215 3.04 9.52 16.81
C ILE A 215 2.50 9.79 15.40
N ILE A 216 2.24 8.74 14.63
CA ILE A 216 1.74 8.78 13.26
C ILE A 216 0.32 8.21 13.18
N ASN A 217 -0.50 8.80 12.31
CA ASN A 217 -1.86 8.36 12.10
C ASN A 217 -1.88 7.10 11.21
N ILE A 218 -2.12 5.94 11.84
CA ILE A 218 -2.23 4.64 11.16
C ILE A 218 -3.69 4.39 10.78
N ILE A 219 -3.96 4.29 9.48
CA ILE A 219 -5.29 4.01 8.92
C ILE A 219 -5.51 2.53 8.56
N ARG A 220 -4.43 1.76 8.46
CA ARG A 220 -4.44 0.29 8.39
C ARG A 220 -3.31 -0.26 9.25
N TRP A 221 -3.70 -0.95 10.33
CA TRP A 221 -2.78 -1.49 11.33
C TRP A 221 -2.12 -2.82 10.94
N GLY A 222 -2.66 -3.49 9.93
CA GLY A 222 -2.26 -4.82 9.51
C GLY A 222 -3.45 -5.51 8.88
N THR A 223 -3.48 -6.84 8.94
CA THR A 223 -4.57 -7.64 8.35
C THR A 223 -5.68 -7.83 9.37
N ARG A 224 -6.86 -7.25 9.11
CA ARG A 224 -8.03 -7.48 9.95
C ARG A 224 -8.51 -8.93 9.81
N ILE A 225 -8.65 -9.63 10.93
CA ILE A 225 -9.15 -11.02 10.99
C ILE A 225 -10.66 -11.02 11.13
N ALA A 226 -11.16 -10.29 12.11
CA ALA A 226 -12.58 -10.26 12.44
C ALA A 226 -12.97 -8.93 13.09
N THR A 227 -14.27 -8.64 13.07
CA THR A 227 -14.89 -7.54 13.82
C THR A 227 -15.92 -8.12 14.77
N ARG A 228 -15.86 -7.76 16.05
CA ARG A 228 -16.85 -8.12 17.06
C ARG A 228 -18.16 -7.37 16.81
N LYS A 229 -19.28 -8.07 16.85
CA LYS A 229 -20.63 -7.51 16.77
C LYS A 229 -21.52 -8.19 17.81
N GLY A 230 -21.74 -7.50 18.93
CA GLY A 230 -22.43 -8.08 20.08
C GLY A 230 -21.63 -9.26 20.64
N SER A 231 -22.27 -10.43 20.73
CA SER A 231 -21.67 -11.69 21.19
C SER A 231 -21.02 -12.52 20.08
N THR A 232 -20.96 -12.01 18.85
CA THR A 232 -20.47 -12.76 17.68
C THR A 232 -19.30 -12.05 16.99
N PHE A 233 -18.59 -12.78 16.15
CA PHE A 233 -17.53 -12.24 15.30
C PHE A 233 -17.90 -12.39 13.83
N ILE A 234 -17.62 -11.35 13.07
CA ILE A 234 -17.79 -11.31 11.61
C ILE A 234 -16.39 -11.43 11.00
N PRO A 235 -16.12 -12.43 10.14
CA PRO A 235 -14.83 -12.54 9.46
C PRO A 235 -14.64 -11.35 8.51
N SER A 236 -13.45 -10.78 8.52
CA SER A 236 -13.15 -9.62 7.69
C SER A 236 -12.92 -10.03 6.23
N HIS A 237 -13.24 -9.14 5.30
CA HIS A 237 -12.81 -9.29 3.92
C HIS A 237 -11.28 -9.32 3.78
N GLU A 238 -10.54 -8.65 4.68
CA GLU A 238 -9.07 -8.61 4.60
C GLU A 238 -8.43 -9.99 4.81
N ILE A 239 -8.93 -10.79 5.78
CA ILE A 239 -8.42 -12.16 5.95
C ILE A 239 -8.82 -13.06 4.78
N ALA A 240 -10.00 -12.86 4.18
CA ALA A 240 -10.42 -13.63 3.00
C ALA A 240 -9.42 -13.50 1.83
N MET A 241 -8.89 -12.28 1.63
CA MET A 241 -7.91 -11.96 0.59
C MET A 241 -6.47 -12.32 0.98
N SER A 242 -6.22 -12.70 2.22
CA SER A 242 -4.86 -12.94 2.73
C SER A 242 -4.41 -14.38 2.52
N TYR A 243 -3.12 -14.56 2.23
CA TYR A 243 -2.45 -15.86 2.25
C TYR A 243 -2.50 -16.56 3.63
N PHE A 244 -2.79 -15.80 4.68
CA PHE A 244 -2.91 -16.29 6.05
C PHE A 244 -4.33 -16.73 6.42
N CYS A 245 -5.28 -16.70 5.48
CA CYS A 245 -6.59 -17.33 5.70
C CYS A 245 -6.41 -18.83 5.89
N ARG A 246 -6.91 -19.39 6.98
CA ARG A 246 -6.84 -20.84 7.20
C ARG A 246 -7.82 -21.55 6.26
N LYS A 247 -7.30 -22.51 5.46
CA LYS A 247 -8.10 -23.34 4.54
C LYS A 247 -8.98 -24.33 5.29
N GLY A 248 -10.13 -24.67 4.72
CA GLY A 248 -11.06 -25.68 5.24
C GLY A 248 -11.84 -25.30 6.50
N LEU A 249 -11.66 -24.07 7.02
CA LEU A 249 -12.45 -23.57 8.14
C LEU A 249 -13.85 -23.12 7.70
N PHE A 250 -13.90 -22.35 6.62
CA PHE A 250 -15.14 -21.91 6.00
C PHE A 250 -15.39 -22.80 4.79
N PRO A 251 -16.61 -23.28 4.53
CA PRO A 251 -16.89 -23.98 3.29
C PRO A 251 -16.55 -23.08 2.10
N GLU A 252 -15.80 -23.63 1.16
CA GLU A 252 -15.31 -22.94 -0.02
C GLU A 252 -16.26 -23.25 -1.19
N THR A 253 -16.77 -22.21 -1.84
CA THR A 253 -17.66 -22.36 -3.00
C THR A 253 -17.01 -21.73 -4.22
N ASP A 254 -16.66 -22.55 -5.22
CA ASP A 254 -16.15 -22.06 -6.49
C ASP A 254 -17.31 -21.56 -7.36
N LEU A 255 -17.23 -20.30 -7.76
CA LEU A 255 -18.20 -19.64 -8.61
C LEU A 255 -17.82 -19.80 -10.08
N ASP A 256 -18.84 -19.79 -10.95
CA ASP A 256 -18.62 -19.49 -12.36
C ASP A 256 -18.34 -17.98 -12.57
N LYS A 257 -18.04 -17.59 -13.81
CA LYS A 257 -17.70 -16.20 -14.15
C LYS A 257 -18.87 -15.24 -13.85
N GLN A 258 -20.10 -15.63 -14.18
CA GLN A 258 -21.26 -14.77 -14.01
C GLN A 258 -21.60 -14.59 -12.53
N GLN A 259 -21.58 -15.68 -11.77
CA GLN A 259 -21.74 -15.67 -10.32
C GLN A 259 -20.66 -14.81 -9.62
N ALA A 260 -19.40 -14.90 -10.07
CA ALA A 260 -18.32 -14.05 -9.56
C ALA A 260 -18.56 -12.56 -9.84
N LEU A 261 -19.00 -12.22 -11.06
CA LEU A 261 -19.36 -10.84 -11.41
C LEU A 261 -20.56 -10.33 -10.60
N ASP A 262 -21.54 -11.18 -10.34
CA ASP A 262 -22.71 -10.83 -9.52
C ASP A 262 -22.32 -10.66 -8.04
N TYR A 263 -21.39 -11.48 -7.53
CA TYR A 263 -20.79 -11.30 -6.20
C TYR A 263 -20.05 -9.97 -6.08
N LEU A 264 -19.11 -9.68 -6.99
CA LEU A 264 -18.36 -8.41 -7.00
C LEU A 264 -19.25 -7.20 -7.26
N GLY A 265 -20.33 -7.39 -8.03
CA GLY A 265 -21.37 -6.40 -8.28
C GLY A 265 -22.38 -6.27 -7.13
N ARG A 266 -22.23 -7.04 -6.05
CA ARG A 266 -23.14 -7.09 -4.90
C ARG A 266 -24.61 -7.24 -5.29
N LYS A 267 -24.90 -8.08 -6.29
CA LYS A 267 -26.27 -8.46 -6.67
C LYS A 267 -26.81 -9.54 -5.75
N ASP A 268 -28.10 -9.85 -5.88
CA ASP A 268 -28.69 -11.01 -5.21
C ASP A 268 -28.08 -12.30 -5.75
N LEU A 269 -27.69 -13.18 -4.82
CA LEU A 269 -26.95 -14.40 -5.13
C LEU A 269 -27.85 -15.60 -4.92
N ASN A 270 -27.98 -16.44 -5.96
CA ASN A 270 -28.63 -17.74 -5.87
C ASN A 270 -27.61 -18.82 -6.26
N ILE A 271 -26.92 -19.35 -5.25
CA ILE A 271 -25.85 -20.34 -5.42
C ILE A 271 -26.33 -21.67 -4.85
N SER A 272 -26.68 -22.60 -5.72
CA SER A 272 -27.14 -23.94 -5.35
C SER A 272 -26.09 -24.67 -4.51
N GLY A 273 -26.51 -25.28 -3.42
CA GLY A 273 -25.63 -26.08 -2.56
C GLY A 273 -24.73 -25.28 -1.63
N CYS A 274 -24.83 -23.94 -1.58
CA CYS A 274 -24.13 -23.11 -0.60
C CYS A 274 -24.60 -23.46 0.83
N PRO A 275 -23.72 -23.98 1.72
CA PRO A 275 -24.09 -24.32 3.10
C PRO A 275 -24.62 -23.12 3.91
N VAL A 276 -25.47 -23.37 4.91
CA VAL A 276 -25.90 -22.33 5.87
C VAL A 276 -24.71 -21.88 6.72
N GLY A 277 -24.56 -20.57 6.91
CA GLY A 277 -23.48 -19.93 7.67
C GLY A 277 -22.48 -19.16 6.80
N TRP A 278 -21.30 -18.92 7.37
CA TRP A 278 -20.20 -18.21 6.70
C TRP A 278 -19.54 -19.10 5.65
N ASN A 279 -19.46 -18.61 4.42
CA ASN A 279 -18.83 -19.29 3.29
C ASN A 279 -17.82 -18.38 2.60
N LEU A 280 -16.77 -18.98 2.05
CA LEU A 280 -15.73 -18.30 1.29
C LEU A 280 -15.96 -18.55 -0.20
N PHE A 281 -16.28 -17.50 -0.94
CA PHE A 281 -16.45 -17.58 -2.39
C PHE A 281 -15.12 -17.45 -3.10
N ARG A 282 -14.94 -18.26 -4.15
CA ARG A 282 -13.73 -18.31 -4.96
C ARG A 282 -14.06 -18.27 -6.44
N TYR A 283 -13.07 -17.87 -7.24
CA TYR A 283 -13.12 -18.00 -8.70
C TYR A 283 -11.75 -18.46 -9.18
N LYS A 284 -11.73 -19.56 -9.95
CA LYS A 284 -10.50 -20.21 -10.44
C LYS A 284 -9.47 -20.48 -9.32
N GLY A 285 -9.95 -20.91 -8.15
CA GLY A 285 -9.09 -21.23 -7.00
C GLY A 285 -8.56 -20.02 -6.22
N ILE A 286 -8.95 -18.79 -6.59
CA ILE A 286 -8.59 -17.56 -5.87
C ILE A 286 -9.78 -17.09 -5.02
N ASN A 287 -9.51 -16.72 -3.77
CA ASN A 287 -10.52 -16.17 -2.88
C ASN A 287 -11.05 -14.83 -3.39
N LEU A 288 -12.37 -14.69 -3.42
CA LEU A 288 -13.06 -13.44 -3.73
C LEU A 288 -13.55 -12.73 -2.46
N GLY A 289 -13.96 -13.49 -1.44
CA GLY A 289 -14.42 -12.94 -0.18
C GLY A 289 -15.57 -13.72 0.45
N PHE A 290 -16.04 -13.24 1.61
CA PHE A 290 -17.07 -13.93 2.39
C PHE A 290 -18.50 -13.60 1.94
N VAL A 291 -19.37 -14.58 2.20
CA VAL A 291 -20.83 -14.43 2.28
C VAL A 291 -21.34 -15.10 3.55
N ASN A 292 -22.54 -14.73 4.00
CA ASN A 292 -23.25 -15.46 5.05
C ASN A 292 -24.61 -15.92 4.53
N ASN A 293 -24.79 -17.23 4.38
CA ASN A 293 -26.05 -17.83 3.99
C ASN A 293 -26.92 -18.04 5.24
N ILE A 294 -28.07 -17.38 5.31
CA ILE A 294 -29.00 -17.52 6.44
C ILE A 294 -30.15 -18.51 6.15
N GLY A 295 -30.01 -19.33 5.10
CA GLY A 295 -31.00 -20.29 4.63
C GLY A 295 -32.00 -19.69 3.66
N SER A 296 -32.59 -18.52 3.99
CA SER A 296 -33.55 -17.83 3.12
C SER A 296 -32.89 -16.95 2.05
N ARG A 297 -31.66 -16.47 2.30
CA ARG A 297 -30.87 -15.66 1.37
C ARG A 297 -29.38 -15.74 1.68
N ILE A 298 -28.56 -15.35 0.71
CA ILE A 298 -27.12 -15.21 0.86
C ILE A 298 -26.78 -13.72 1.01
N ASN A 299 -26.32 -13.34 2.20
CA ASN A 299 -25.87 -11.97 2.46
C ASN A 299 -24.44 -11.80 1.92
N ASN A 300 -24.26 -10.85 1.00
CA ASN A 300 -22.96 -10.55 0.40
C ASN A 300 -22.13 -9.58 1.29
N TYR A 301 -20.95 -10.02 1.72
CA TYR A 301 -20.01 -9.25 2.56
C TYR A 301 -18.82 -8.66 1.78
N TYR A 302 -18.86 -8.66 0.44
CA TYR A 302 -17.91 -7.92 -0.38
C TYR A 302 -17.96 -6.42 -0.04
N PRO A 303 -16.85 -5.68 0.14
CA PRO A 303 -16.89 -4.26 0.50
C PRO A 303 -17.77 -3.43 -0.45
N ALA A 304 -18.64 -2.59 0.11
CA ALA A 304 -19.65 -1.87 -0.67
C ALA A 304 -19.02 -0.84 -1.61
N GLU A 305 -17.97 -0.18 -1.13
CA GLU A 305 -17.16 0.80 -1.82
C GLU A 305 -16.36 0.22 -3.00
N TRP A 306 -16.15 -1.11 -3.04
CA TRP A 306 -15.42 -1.79 -4.11
C TRP A 306 -16.34 -2.41 -5.16
N ARG A 307 -17.66 -2.25 -4.99
CA ARG A 307 -18.65 -2.84 -5.88
C ARG A 307 -18.38 -2.42 -7.33
N ILE A 308 -18.18 -3.42 -8.20
CA ILE A 308 -18.03 -3.15 -9.62
C ILE A 308 -19.38 -2.80 -10.25
N LYS A 309 -19.36 -1.85 -11.18
CA LYS A 309 -20.48 -1.65 -12.12
C LYS A 309 -20.13 -2.44 -13.38
N TYR A 310 -20.61 -3.67 -13.45
CA TYR A 310 -20.48 -4.49 -14.65
C TYR A 310 -21.81 -4.48 -15.40
N ALA A 311 -21.80 -3.83 -16.57
CA ALA A 311 -22.85 -4.02 -17.56
C ALA A 311 -22.46 -5.27 -18.35
N ASP A 312 -23.35 -6.26 -18.40
CA ASP A 312 -23.13 -7.49 -19.17
C ASP A 312 -22.99 -7.10 -20.65
N PRO A 313 -21.82 -7.28 -21.30
CA PRO A 313 -21.61 -6.85 -22.67
C PRO A 313 -22.63 -7.45 -23.64
N GLU A 314 -23.17 -8.64 -23.34
CA GLU A 314 -24.18 -9.29 -24.17
C GLU A 314 -25.59 -8.70 -23.98
N LYS A 315 -25.88 -8.12 -22.80
CA LYS A 315 -27.15 -7.39 -22.52
C LYS A 315 -27.05 -5.90 -22.76
N THR A 316 -25.84 -5.38 -22.86
CA THR A 316 -25.58 -3.98 -23.20
C THR A 316 -25.56 -3.91 -24.71
N GLN A 317 -26.74 -3.89 -25.34
CA GLN A 317 -26.86 -3.36 -26.68
C GLN A 317 -26.40 -1.91 -26.63
N HIS A 318 -25.10 -1.68 -26.77
CA HIS A 318 -24.64 -0.41 -27.27
C HIS A 318 -25.29 -0.29 -28.64
N LYS A 319 -26.24 0.65 -28.79
CA LYS A 319 -26.45 1.29 -30.07
C LYS A 319 -25.12 1.92 -30.45
N ILE A 320 -24.21 1.10 -30.99
CA ILE A 320 -23.10 1.60 -31.76
C ILE A 320 -23.81 2.21 -32.95
N LEU A 321 -23.95 3.54 -32.93
CA LEU A 321 -24.34 4.29 -34.12
C LEU A 321 -23.25 3.96 -35.14
N GLN A 322 -23.57 3.09 -36.09
CA GLN A 322 -22.68 2.89 -37.21
C GLN A 322 -22.80 4.13 -38.09
N TRP A 323 -21.69 4.58 -38.65
CA TRP A 323 -21.66 5.78 -39.51
C TRP A 323 -22.61 5.68 -40.71
N GLU A 324 -23.02 4.45 -41.05
CA GLU A 324 -23.99 4.10 -42.08
C GLU A 324 -25.45 4.39 -41.69
N ASP A 325 -25.75 4.57 -40.39
CA ASP A 325 -27.11 4.87 -39.90
C ASP A 325 -27.48 6.37 -39.99
N VAL A 326 -26.59 7.21 -40.54
CA VAL A 326 -26.76 8.68 -40.63
C VAL A 326 -26.82 9.17 -42.09
N SER A 327 -27.03 8.27 -43.06
CA SER A 327 -27.21 8.63 -44.48
C SER A 327 -28.67 8.66 -44.92
#